data_AF-A0A7R9KCI4-F1
#
_entry.id   AF-A0A7R9KCI4-F1
#
_cell.length_a   1.000
_cell.length_b   1.000
_cell.length_c   1.000
_cell.angle_alpha   90.00
_cell.angle_beta   90.00
_cell.angle_gamma   90.00
#
_symmetry.space_group_name_H-M   'P 1'
#
loop_
_entity.id
_entity.type
_entity.pdbx_description
1 polymer ?
#
loop_
_entity_poly.entity_id
_entity_poly.type
_entity_poly.pdbx_seq_one_letter_code
_entity_poly.pdbx_strand_id
1 'polypeptide(L)'
;MEISIYLSVLYIAVCNGLPFADQLAANDVDNSHKWVVLCAGSNGWINYADQALIYRAYHQFRSYGIPESNIIVMHYDDIANNSKNPNPGVVITEKGGENWYHDIPKDYVGAAVNPTNFLKVISGDQELHAKGRKVVNSGPTDHVFLYFGDHGGPGNRF
;
A
#
# COMPACT_ATOMS: atom_id res chain seq x y z
N MET A 1 -1.82 -10.68 20.25
CA MET A 1 -2.07 -9.69 19.20
C MET A 1 -3.16 -10.27 18.32
N GLU A 2 -4.41 -9.88 18.56
CA GLU A 2 -5.51 -10.29 17.69
C GLU A 2 -5.47 -9.40 16.45
N ILE A 3 -5.10 -9.99 15.31
CA ILE A 3 -5.16 -9.32 14.03
C ILE A 3 -6.62 -9.39 13.57
N SER A 4 -7.39 -8.33 13.78
CA SER A 4 -8.70 -8.17 13.15
C SER A 4 -8.49 -7.94 11.65
N ILE A 5 -8.57 -9.03 10.88
CA ILE A 5 -8.52 -8.98 9.41
C ILE A 5 -9.87 -8.49 8.91
N TYR A 6 -9.99 -7.19 8.62
CA TYR A 6 -11.13 -6.65 7.89
C TYR A 6 -11.00 -7.04 6.40
N LEU A 7 -11.47 -8.23 6.06
CA LEU A 7 -11.70 -8.69 4.70
C LEU A 7 -13.06 -8.16 4.23
N SER A 8 -13.13 -6.90 3.79
CA SER A 8 -14.32 -6.37 3.14
C SER A 8 -13.98 -5.36 2.03
N VAL A 9 -14.05 -5.85 0.79
CA VAL A 9 -14.58 -5.17 -0.41
C VAL A 9 -14.17 -3.70 -0.60
N LEU A 10 -12.95 -3.47 -1.09
CA LEU A 10 -12.48 -2.15 -1.53
C LEU A 10 -13.28 -1.60 -2.73
N TYR A 11 -14.11 -2.41 -3.40
CA TYR A 11 -14.90 -1.93 -4.55
C TYR A 11 -16.09 -1.02 -4.18
N ILE A 12 -16.61 -1.09 -2.95
CA ILE A 12 -17.79 -0.29 -2.54
C ILE A 12 -17.39 0.98 -1.77
N ALA A 13 -16.28 0.97 -1.03
CA ALA A 13 -15.85 2.14 -0.25
C ALA A 13 -15.32 3.29 -1.15
N VAL A 14 -14.71 2.97 -2.30
CA VAL A 14 -14.18 3.98 -3.22
C VAL A 14 -15.31 4.76 -3.94
N CYS A 15 -16.50 4.18 -4.06
CA CYS A 15 -17.62 4.81 -4.77
C CYS A 15 -18.50 5.73 -3.91
N ASN A 16 -18.42 5.68 -2.57
CA ASN A 16 -19.33 6.41 -1.68
C ASN A 16 -18.66 7.41 -0.71
N GLY A 17 -17.34 7.59 -0.78
CA GLY A 17 -16.62 8.79 -0.30
C GLY A 17 -16.72 9.22 1.17
N LEU A 18 -17.58 8.63 2.01
CA LEU A 18 -17.97 9.23 3.29
C LEU A 18 -17.61 8.37 4.53
N PRO A 19 -17.97 7.07 4.66
CA PRO A 19 -17.77 6.37 5.94
C PRO A 19 -16.31 5.98 6.25
N PHE A 20 -15.49 5.75 5.22
CA PHE A 20 -14.07 5.37 5.42
C PHE A 20 -13.17 6.57 5.68
N ALA A 21 -13.42 7.68 4.99
CA ALA A 21 -12.71 8.93 5.23
C ALA A 21 -12.97 9.42 6.66
N ASP A 22 -14.21 9.32 7.16
CA ASP A 22 -14.56 9.67 8.54
C ASP A 22 -13.87 8.75 9.57
N GLN A 23 -13.76 7.44 9.31
CA GLN A 23 -12.98 6.53 10.18
C GLN A 23 -11.47 6.83 10.17
N LEU A 24 -10.92 7.21 9.02
CA LEU A 24 -9.51 7.60 8.90
C LEU A 24 -9.23 9.00 9.46
N ALA A 25 -10.21 9.90 9.42
CA ALA A 25 -10.12 11.27 9.93
C ALA A 25 -10.48 11.39 11.41
N ALA A 26 -11.23 10.42 11.97
CA ALA A 26 -11.46 10.28 13.41
C ALA A 26 -10.14 9.89 14.09
N ASN A 27 -9.25 10.86 14.22
CA ASN A 27 -8.26 10.90 15.27
C ASN A 27 -8.97 11.38 16.54
N ASP A 28 -8.41 11.06 17.70
CA ASP A 28 -8.78 11.65 19.01
C ASP A 28 -9.75 10.86 19.89
N VAL A 29 -9.80 9.54 19.73
CA VAL A 29 -10.04 8.69 20.91
C VAL A 29 -8.72 7.99 21.21
N ASP A 30 -7.87 8.63 22.01
CA ASP A 30 -6.74 8.02 22.74
C ASP A 30 -5.35 7.92 22.04
N ASN A 31 -4.87 8.97 21.37
CA ASN A 31 -3.50 9.03 20.79
C ASN A 31 -3.14 7.88 19.83
N SER A 32 -4.12 7.18 19.24
CA SER A 32 -3.89 6.06 18.32
C SER A 32 -3.36 6.52 16.97
N HIS A 33 -2.30 5.88 16.49
CA HIS A 33 -1.78 6.09 15.14
C HIS A 33 -2.42 5.11 14.16
N LYS A 34 -2.53 5.56 12.91
CA LYS A 34 -2.97 4.75 11.78
C LYS A 34 -1.76 4.39 10.93
N TRP A 35 -1.64 3.12 10.60
CA TRP A 35 -0.62 2.53 9.74
C TRP A 35 -1.26 1.96 8.49
N VAL A 36 -0.55 2.04 7.38
CA VAL A 36 -1.03 1.57 6.07
C VAL A 36 0.07 0.75 5.41
N VAL A 37 -0.27 -0.46 4.96
CA VAL A 37 0.61 -1.29 4.13
C VAL A 37 -0.07 -1.46 2.77
N LEU A 38 0.60 -1.02 1.71
CA LEU A 38 0.16 -1.14 0.32
C LEU A 38 1.12 -2.07 -0.41
N CYS A 39 0.62 -3.17 -0.94
CA CYS A 39 1.43 -4.17 -1.62
C CYS A 39 0.84 -4.53 -2.99
N ALA A 40 1.62 -4.34 -4.06
CA ALA A 40 1.38 -4.92 -5.36
C ALA A 40 2.29 -6.15 -5.50
N GLY A 41 1.71 -7.35 -5.45
CA GLY A 41 2.44 -8.62 -5.47
C GLY A 41 2.94 -9.04 -6.86
N SER A 42 2.35 -8.46 -7.91
CA SER A 42 2.65 -8.74 -9.31
C SER A 42 3.62 -7.74 -9.95
N ASN A 43 4.15 -8.12 -11.12
CA ASN A 43 5.04 -7.28 -11.92
C ASN A 43 4.74 -7.40 -13.42
N GLY A 44 5.41 -6.56 -14.22
CA GLY A 44 5.31 -6.56 -15.67
C GLY A 44 4.11 -5.77 -16.18
N TRP A 45 4.24 -5.28 -17.42
CA TRP A 45 3.27 -4.37 -18.04
C TRP A 45 1.82 -4.89 -18.08
N ILE A 46 1.62 -6.20 -18.16
CA ILE A 46 0.26 -6.77 -18.19
C ILE A 46 -0.46 -6.61 -16.84
N ASN A 47 0.31 -6.44 -15.76
CA ASN A 47 -0.18 -6.26 -14.40
C ASN A 47 -0.10 -4.79 -13.95
N TYR A 48 -0.12 -3.86 -14.91
CA TYR A 48 -0.08 -2.42 -14.69
C TYR A 48 -1.02 -1.94 -13.56
N ALA A 49 -2.23 -2.50 -13.52
CA ALA A 49 -3.29 -2.07 -12.62
C ALA A 49 -2.91 -2.22 -11.14
N ASP A 50 -2.19 -3.28 -10.76
CA ASP A 50 -1.89 -3.55 -9.36
C ASP A 50 -1.00 -2.44 -8.77
N GLN A 51 0.03 -2.03 -9.51
CA GLN A 51 0.90 -0.92 -9.10
C GLN A 51 0.20 0.45 -9.23
N ALA A 52 -0.58 0.68 -10.28
CA ALA A 52 -1.31 1.95 -10.45
C ALA A 52 -2.31 2.20 -9.33
N LEU A 53 -3.00 1.17 -8.84
CA LEU A 53 -3.98 1.27 -7.76
C LEU A 53 -3.33 1.59 -6.42
N ILE A 54 -2.18 0.98 -6.08
CA ILE A 54 -1.48 1.31 -4.83
C ILE A 54 -0.89 2.72 -4.85
N TYR A 55 -0.49 3.24 -6.02
CA TYR A 55 0.00 4.62 -6.12
C TYR A 55 -1.11 5.62 -5.85
N ARG A 56 -2.28 5.42 -6.45
CA ARG A 56 -3.47 6.22 -6.15
C ARG A 56 -3.88 6.10 -4.68
N ALA A 57 -3.87 4.89 -4.12
CA ALA A 57 -4.19 4.66 -2.72
C ALA A 57 -3.21 5.39 -1.78
N TYR A 58 -1.91 5.39 -2.08
CA TYR A 58 -0.90 6.13 -1.31
C TYR A 58 -1.28 7.61 -1.19
N HIS A 59 -1.52 8.29 -2.32
CA HIS A 59 -1.91 9.70 -2.33
C HIS A 59 -3.23 9.95 -1.60
N GLN A 60 -4.19 9.03 -1.71
CA GLN A 60 -5.44 9.11 -0.96
C GLN A 60 -5.24 9.02 0.55
N PHE A 61 -4.37 8.11 1.04
CA PHE A 61 -4.06 8.03 2.47
C PHE A 61 -3.27 9.25 2.95
N ARG A 62 -2.36 9.79 2.13
CA ARG A 62 -1.67 11.05 2.42
C ARG A 62 -2.66 12.21 2.53
N SER A 63 -3.67 12.29 1.65
CA SER A 63 -4.70 13.33 1.71
C SER A 63 -5.61 13.21 2.94
N TYR A 64 -5.74 12.01 3.52
CA TYR A 64 -6.44 11.79 4.79
C TYR A 64 -5.57 12.06 6.03
N GLY A 65 -4.35 12.60 5.84
CA GLY A 65 -3.48 12.99 6.94
C GLY A 65 -2.63 11.86 7.51
N ILE A 66 -2.59 10.68 6.90
CA ILE A 66 -1.68 9.62 7.32
C ILE A 66 -0.24 10.04 6.97
N PRO A 67 0.68 10.13 7.95
CA PRO A 67 2.06 10.54 7.68
C PRO A 67 2.77 9.47 6.82
N GLU A 68 3.67 9.91 5.93
CA GLU A 68 4.44 9.01 5.05
C GLU A 68 5.22 7.94 5.85
N SER A 69 5.68 8.30 7.05
CA SER A 69 6.35 7.37 7.98
C SER A 69 5.49 6.16 8.34
N ASN A 70 4.17 6.30 8.27
CA ASN A 70 3.21 5.27 8.63
C ASN A 70 2.60 4.56 7.41
N ILE A 71 3.01 4.93 6.20
CA ILE A 71 2.61 4.24 4.97
C ILE A 71 3.82 3.48 4.43
N ILE A 72 3.67 2.16 4.26
CA ILE A 72 4.69 1.27 3.72
C ILE A 72 4.24 0.81 2.34
N VAL A 73 5.06 1.06 1.31
CA VAL A 73 4.74 0.70 -0.08
C VAL A 73 5.67 -0.42 -0.58
N MET A 74 5.08 -1.54 -0.97
CA MET A 74 5.76 -2.67 -1.60
C MET A 74 5.28 -2.81 -3.05
N HIS A 75 6.17 -2.60 -4.02
CA HIS A 75 5.83 -2.59 -5.43
C HIS A 75 7.05 -2.90 -6.30
N TYR A 76 6.90 -3.55 -7.45
CA TYR A 76 8.08 -3.91 -8.24
C TYR A 76 8.80 -2.72 -8.88
N ASP A 77 8.13 -1.57 -9.02
CA ASP A 77 8.67 -0.32 -9.60
C ASP A 77 9.05 -0.45 -11.08
N ASP A 78 8.36 -1.33 -11.82
CA ASP A 78 8.70 -1.70 -13.20
C ASP A 78 7.66 -1.23 -14.25
N ILE A 79 6.70 -0.39 -13.83
CA ILE A 79 5.62 0.13 -14.68
C ILE A 79 5.97 1.51 -15.28
N ALA A 80 6.39 2.46 -14.44
CA ALA A 80 6.55 3.85 -14.87
C ALA A 80 7.57 4.00 -16.01
N ASN A 81 8.67 3.26 -15.96
CA ASN A 81 9.72 3.26 -16.97
C ASN A 81 9.73 2.00 -17.84
N ASN A 82 8.61 1.27 -17.90
CA ASN A 82 8.49 0.11 -18.75
C ASN A 82 8.66 0.50 -20.22
N SER A 83 9.35 -0.32 -21.02
CA SER A 83 9.49 -0.08 -22.48
C SER A 83 8.17 -0.01 -23.23
N LYS A 84 7.10 -0.61 -22.69
CA LYS A 84 5.74 -0.55 -23.23
C LYS A 84 4.95 0.69 -22.78
N ASN A 85 5.47 1.48 -21.84
CA ASN A 85 4.81 2.69 -21.38
C ASN A 85 4.96 3.79 -22.44
N PRO A 86 3.86 4.25 -23.08
CA PRO A 86 3.94 5.32 -24.06
C PRO A 86 4.34 6.66 -23.44
N ASN A 87 4.20 6.82 -22.12
CA ASN A 87 4.54 8.04 -21.38
C ASN A 87 5.48 7.69 -20.20
N PRO A 88 6.80 7.59 -20.43
CA PRO A 88 7.75 7.26 -19.36
C PRO A 88 7.61 8.16 -18.13
N GLY A 89 7.62 7.56 -16.95
CA GLY A 89 7.43 8.25 -15.67
C GLY A 89 5.96 8.55 -15.32
N VAL A 90 5.00 8.21 -16.18
CA VAL A 90 3.58 8.46 -15.96
C VAL A 90 2.84 7.15 -15.72
N VAL A 91 2.09 7.10 -14.61
CA VAL A 91 1.19 5.99 -14.26
C VAL A 91 -0.17 6.55 -13.87
N ILE A 92 -1.23 6.18 -14.59
CA ILE A 92 -2.59 6.72 -14.43
C ILE A 92 -3.57 5.56 -14.17
N THR A 93 -4.65 5.79 -13.41
CA THR A 93 -5.71 4.78 -13.22
C THR A 93 -6.84 4.89 -14.24
N GLU A 94 -6.94 6.03 -14.92
CA GLU A 94 -7.94 6.29 -15.94
C GLU A 94 -7.38 7.15 -17.08
N LYS A 95 -7.97 7.05 -18.27
CA LYS A 95 -7.54 7.81 -19.45
C LYS A 95 -7.68 9.31 -19.19
N GLY A 96 -6.57 10.03 -19.32
CA GLY A 96 -6.50 11.48 -19.06
C GLY A 96 -6.53 11.84 -17.58
N GLY A 97 -6.41 10.86 -16.68
CA GLY A 97 -6.29 11.07 -15.24
C GLY A 97 -4.91 11.59 -14.84
N GLU A 98 -4.77 11.82 -13.54
CA GLU A 98 -3.54 12.30 -12.90
C GLU A 98 -2.44 11.23 -12.92
N ASN A 99 -1.18 11.68 -13.00
CA ASN A 99 -0.03 10.80 -12.79
C ASN A 99 0.10 10.48 -11.31
N TRP A 100 -0.05 9.22 -10.93
CA TRP A 100 0.05 8.76 -9.54
C TRP A 100 1.47 8.35 -9.12
N TYR A 101 2.42 8.23 -10.06
CA TYR A 101 3.75 7.68 -9.77
C TYR A 101 4.69 8.62 -9.00
N HIS A 102 4.41 9.93 -8.99
CA HIS A 102 5.24 10.89 -8.28
C HIS A 102 5.22 10.64 -6.76
N ASP A 103 6.35 10.91 -6.11
CA ASP A 103 6.53 10.87 -4.66
C ASP A 103 6.15 9.53 -3.99
N ILE A 104 6.08 8.44 -4.77
CA ILE A 104 5.85 7.09 -4.24
C ILE A 104 7.12 6.61 -3.52
N PRO A 105 7.03 6.24 -2.23
CA PRO A 105 8.15 5.69 -1.49
C PRO A 105 8.60 4.35 -2.07
N LYS A 106 9.92 4.19 -2.19
CA LYS A 106 10.55 2.92 -2.63
C LYS A 106 10.91 2.06 -1.43
N ASP A 107 9.95 1.84 -0.52
CA ASP A 107 10.23 1.11 0.72
C ASP A 107 10.69 -0.32 0.40
N TYR A 108 9.95 -1.05 -0.43
CA TYR A 108 10.36 -2.37 -0.95
C TYR A 108 10.10 -2.44 -2.46
N VAL A 109 11.18 -2.57 -3.24
CA VAL A 109 11.12 -2.62 -4.71
C VAL A 109 11.77 -3.86 -5.29
N GLY A 110 11.34 -4.24 -6.50
CA GLY A 110 11.84 -5.41 -7.23
C GLY A 110 11.78 -6.69 -6.37
N ALA A 111 12.92 -7.39 -6.26
CA ALA A 111 13.02 -8.65 -5.50
C ALA A 111 12.73 -8.51 -4.00
N ALA A 112 12.68 -7.30 -3.45
CA ALA A 112 12.28 -7.06 -2.08
C ALA A 112 10.77 -7.24 -1.86
N VAL A 113 9.97 -7.26 -2.93
CA VAL A 113 8.54 -7.60 -2.91
C VAL A 113 8.41 -9.13 -2.93
N ASN A 114 8.34 -9.73 -1.74
CA ASN A 114 8.29 -11.18 -1.56
C ASN A 114 7.56 -11.53 -0.25
N PRO A 115 7.13 -12.80 -0.06
CA PRO A 115 6.32 -13.17 1.10
C PRO A 115 7.03 -12.99 2.43
N THR A 116 8.33 -13.27 2.47
CA THR A 116 9.11 -13.13 3.69
C THR A 116 9.14 -11.68 4.15
N ASN A 117 9.44 -10.74 3.25
CA ASN A 117 9.46 -9.32 3.59
C ASN A 117 8.06 -8.80 3.91
N PHE A 118 7.04 -9.22 3.17
CA PHE A 118 5.66 -8.79 3.44
C PHE A 118 5.21 -9.19 4.85
N LEU A 119 5.43 -10.45 5.24
CA LEU A 119 5.11 -10.93 6.58
C LEU A 119 5.91 -10.17 7.66
N LYS A 120 7.20 -9.94 7.42
CA LYS A 120 8.04 -9.16 8.34
C LYS A 120 7.61 -7.70 8.48
N VAL A 121 7.12 -7.08 7.41
CA VAL A 121 6.59 -5.72 7.40
C VAL A 121 5.35 -5.63 8.27
N ILE A 122 4.36 -6.50 8.05
CA ILE A 122 3.09 -6.46 8.81
C ILE A 122 3.27 -6.92 10.26
N SER A 123 4.28 -7.74 10.56
CA SER A 123 4.57 -8.19 11.91
C SER A 123 5.46 -7.23 12.72
N GLY A 124 5.93 -6.13 12.13
CA GLY A 124 6.85 -5.21 12.79
C GLY A 124 8.19 -5.85 13.16
N ASP A 125 8.81 -6.58 12.21
CA ASP A 125 10.08 -7.26 12.41
C ASP A 125 11.19 -6.30 12.89
N GLN A 126 11.68 -6.55 14.10
CA GLN A 126 12.64 -5.67 14.78
C GLN A 126 14.02 -5.69 14.13
N GLU A 127 14.40 -6.78 13.45
CA GLU A 127 15.70 -6.85 12.76
C GLU A 127 15.70 -5.98 11.49
N LEU A 128 14.60 -5.99 10.72
CA LEU A 128 14.42 -5.09 9.59
C LEU A 128 14.38 -3.64 10.06
N HIS A 129 13.63 -3.36 11.13
CA HIS A 129 13.57 -2.03 11.73
C HIS A 129 14.96 -1.53 12.16
N ALA A 130 15.74 -2.37 12.87
CA ALA A 130 17.10 -2.04 13.29
C ALA A 130 18.06 -1.79 12.11
N LYS A 131 17.77 -2.34 10.92
CA LYS A 131 18.49 -2.08 9.66
C LYS A 131 17.98 -0.84 8.92
N GLY A 132 17.11 -0.04 9.53
CA GLY A 132 16.53 1.16 8.94
C GLY A 132 15.47 0.88 7.86
N ARG A 133 14.91 -0.34 7.81
CA ARG A 133 13.83 -0.68 6.89
C ARG A 133 12.49 -0.33 7.53
N LYS A 134 11.59 0.27 6.75
CA LYS A 134 10.25 0.64 7.21
C LYS A 134 9.41 -0.63 7.43
N VAL A 135 8.92 -0.81 8.65
CA VAL A 135 7.98 -1.88 9.03
C VAL A 135 6.85 -1.25 9.85
N VAL A 136 5.74 -1.97 10.03
CA VAL A 136 4.68 -1.50 10.91
C VAL A 136 5.22 -1.46 12.35
N ASN A 137 5.27 -0.27 12.96
CA ASN A 137 5.71 -0.09 14.33
C ASN A 137 4.56 0.40 15.21
N SER A 138 3.48 -0.37 15.20
CA SER A 138 2.20 -0.03 15.83
C SER A 138 2.16 -0.41 17.33
N GLY A 139 1.59 0.47 18.15
CA GLY A 139 1.23 0.18 19.54
C GLY A 139 -0.08 -0.62 19.70
N PRO A 140 -0.46 -1.00 20.93
CA PRO A 140 -1.67 -1.80 21.20
C PRO A 140 -3.00 -1.13 20.83
N THR A 141 -3.01 0.21 20.70
CA THR A 141 -4.19 1.02 20.37
C THR A 141 -4.17 1.52 18.93
N ASP A 142 -3.07 1.29 18.19
CA ASP A 142 -2.92 1.72 16.81
C ASP A 142 -3.74 0.84 15.86
N HIS A 143 -4.09 1.40 14.71
CA HIS A 143 -4.83 0.70 13.67
C HIS A 143 -3.95 0.43 12.46
N VAL A 144 -4.02 -0.77 11.89
CA VAL A 144 -3.28 -1.15 10.69
C VAL A 144 -4.26 -1.46 9.57
N PHE A 145 -4.17 -0.70 8.49
CA PHE A 145 -4.84 -0.99 7.23
C PHE A 145 -3.87 -1.73 6.29
N LEU A 146 -4.36 -2.78 5.64
CA LEU A 146 -3.60 -3.56 4.67
C LEU A 146 -4.37 -3.63 3.35
N TYR A 147 -3.70 -3.28 2.26
CA TYR A 147 -4.16 -3.56 0.90
C TYR A 147 -3.11 -4.37 0.15
N PHE A 148 -3.56 -5.47 -0.45
CA PHE A 148 -2.76 -6.37 -1.26
C PHE A 148 -3.48 -6.58 -2.61
N GLY A 149 -2.79 -6.28 -3.71
CA GLY A 149 -3.26 -6.53 -5.07
C GLY A 149 -2.31 -7.47 -5.82
N ASP A 150 -2.83 -8.60 -6.27
CA ASP A 150 -2.12 -9.60 -7.08
C ASP A 150 -3.15 -10.57 -7.69
N HIS A 151 -2.67 -11.55 -8.47
CA HIS A 151 -3.38 -12.75 -8.86
C HIS A 151 -3.50 -13.73 -7.69
N GLY A 152 -4.61 -14.48 -7.63
CA GLY A 152 -4.83 -15.50 -6.60
C GLY A 152 -4.87 -16.92 -7.17
N GLY A 153 -4.44 -17.90 -6.37
CA GLY A 153 -4.55 -19.33 -6.68
C GLY A 153 -4.46 -20.20 -5.42
N PRO A 154 -5.00 -21.44 -5.43
CA PRO A 154 -4.96 -22.32 -4.26
C PRO A 154 -3.53 -22.55 -3.76
N GLY A 155 -3.24 -22.14 -2.51
CA GLY A 155 -1.92 -22.30 -1.90
C GLY A 155 -0.83 -21.38 -2.44
N ASN A 156 -1.17 -20.45 -3.34
CA ASN A 156 -0.19 -19.48 -3.81
C ASN A 156 0.24 -18.56 -2.67
N ARG A 157 1.53 -18.23 -2.62
CA ARG A 157 2.08 -17.36 -1.59
C ARG A 157 2.35 -15.95 -2.09
N PHE A 158 2.45 -15.72 -3.41
CA PHE A 158 2.40 -14.46 -4.19
C PHE A 158 1.75 -14.78 -5.53
#